data_AF-A0A960PVN9-F1
#
_entry.id   AF-A0A960PVN9-F1
#
_cell.length_a   1.000
_cell.length_b   1.000
_cell.length_c   1.000
_cell.angle_alpha   90.00
_cell.angle_beta   90.00
_cell.angle_gamma   90.00
#
_symmetry.space_group_name_H-M   'P 1'
#
loop_
_entity.id
_entity.type
_entity.pdbx_description
1 polymer ?
#
loop_
_entity_poly.entity_id
_entity_poly.type
_entity_poly.pdbx_seq_one_letter_code
_entity_poly.pdbx_strand_id
1 'polypeptide(L)'
;ADPEIVAQAAALHESGLRVRTLVQFYEEWLGKLPVSELERASLFFDISEIHRVRYARLKRLVDLAVAIIGLIPLALSVPVVVLGNVVANRGPLLFRQERVGRGGEAFEILKYRTMRQERGDDAVRPSPGGAGEWTAVDDPRVTPFGRFLRASHLDEL
;
A
#
# COMPACT_ATOMS: atom_id res chain seq x y z
N ALA A 1 7.61 24.60 29.78
CA ALA A 1 8.13 23.98 31.01
C ALA A 1 8.62 25.10 31.92
N ASP A 2 8.53 24.93 33.23
CA ASP A 2 9.06 25.90 34.19
C ASP A 2 10.60 26.00 34.03
N PRO A 3 11.17 27.21 33.82
CA PRO A 3 12.61 27.39 33.64
C PRO A 3 13.45 26.82 34.79
N GLU A 4 12.90 26.81 36.01
CA GLU A 4 13.60 26.33 37.20
C GLU A 4 13.82 24.82 37.16
N ILE A 5 12.82 24.07 36.70
CA ILE A 5 12.88 22.60 36.57
C ILE A 5 13.90 22.21 35.50
N VAL A 6 13.98 22.97 34.41
CA VAL A 6 14.95 22.71 33.33
C VAL A 6 16.38 22.93 33.82
N ALA A 7 16.63 24.00 34.59
CA ALA A 7 17.93 24.28 35.17
C ALA A 7 18.36 23.20 36.18
N GLN A 8 17.44 22.75 37.04
CA GLN A 8 17.71 21.65 37.99
C GLN A 8 18.01 20.33 37.26
N ALA A 9 17.22 19.99 36.23
CA ALA A 9 17.44 18.80 35.42
C ALA A 9 18.80 18.84 34.69
N ALA A 10 19.22 19.99 34.18
CA ALA A 10 20.51 20.17 33.55
C ALA A 10 21.68 19.95 34.53
N ALA A 11 21.61 20.55 35.73
CA ALA A 11 22.63 20.35 36.76
C ALA A 11 22.75 18.89 37.21
N LEU A 12 21.62 18.19 37.36
CA LEU A 12 21.62 16.75 37.65
C LEU A 12 22.23 15.94 36.49
N HIS A 13 21.96 16.32 35.25
CA HIS A 13 22.57 15.67 34.10
C HIS A 13 24.10 15.84 34.05
N GLU A 14 24.59 17.04 34.34
CA GLU A 14 26.04 17.34 34.42
C GLU A 14 26.75 16.53 35.52
N SER A 15 26.06 16.25 36.63
CA SER A 15 26.58 15.36 37.70
C SER A 15 26.61 13.87 37.33
N GLY A 16 26.25 13.50 36.10
CA GLY A 16 26.30 12.13 35.59
C GLY A 16 25.00 11.33 35.73
N LEU A 17 23.91 11.95 36.22
CA LEU A 17 22.61 11.30 36.31
C LEU A 17 21.91 11.33 34.95
N ARG A 18 21.38 10.18 34.52
CA ARG A 18 20.61 10.08 33.28
C ARG A 18 19.20 10.64 33.50
N VAL A 19 18.98 11.85 33.03
CA VAL A 19 17.64 12.45 32.97
C VAL A 19 16.94 11.94 31.71
N ARG A 20 15.75 11.38 31.86
CA ARG A 20 14.90 10.91 30.75
C ARG A 20 13.55 11.60 30.79
N THR A 21 12.92 11.71 29.63
CA THR A 21 11.53 12.17 29.56
C THR A 21 10.58 11.07 30.00
N LEU A 22 9.38 11.48 30.46
CA LEU A 22 8.33 10.54 30.86
C LEU A 22 7.93 9.61 29.70
N VAL A 23 7.89 10.13 28.47
CA VAL A 23 7.58 9.35 27.25
C VAL A 23 8.63 8.26 27.04
N GLN A 24 9.92 8.60 27.06
CA GLN A 24 11.01 7.62 26.90
C GLN A 24 10.99 6.54 27.97
N PHE A 25 10.68 6.91 29.23
CA PHE A 25 10.56 5.94 30.31
C PHE A 25 9.43 4.93 30.05
N TYR A 26 8.23 5.40 29.71
CA TYR A 26 7.08 4.54 29.44
C TYR A 26 7.29 3.65 28.20
N GLU A 27 7.94 4.17 27.17
CA GLU A 27 8.24 3.42 25.95
C GLU A 27 9.31 2.33 26.19
N GLU A 28 10.45 2.67 26.81
CA GLU A 28 11.55 1.72 27.05
C GLU A 28 11.21 0.65 28.08
N TRP A 29 10.51 1.00 29.17
CA TRP A 29 10.31 0.10 30.31
C TRP A 29 8.96 -0.60 30.31
N LEU A 30 7.90 0.05 29.84
CA LEU A 30 6.54 -0.50 29.87
C LEU A 30 6.04 -0.89 28.47
N GLY A 31 6.70 -0.46 27.40
CA GLY A 31 6.20 -0.61 26.03
C GLY A 31 4.86 0.10 25.82
N LYS A 32 4.58 1.16 26.59
CA LYS A 32 3.31 1.89 26.59
C LYS A 32 3.53 3.35 26.22
N LEU A 33 2.53 3.98 25.63
CA LEU A 33 2.50 5.42 25.37
C LEU A 33 1.49 6.09 26.33
N PRO A 34 1.92 7.06 27.16
CA PRO A 34 1.01 7.76 28.06
C PRO A 34 0.04 8.62 27.26
N VAL A 35 -1.27 8.36 27.42
CA VAL A 35 -2.35 9.03 26.67
C VAL A 35 -2.35 10.55 26.90
N SER A 36 -1.91 11.02 28.07
CA SER A 36 -1.81 12.44 28.40
C SER A 36 -0.75 13.19 27.59
N GLU A 37 0.27 12.50 27.08
CA GLU A 37 1.34 13.08 26.27
C GLU A 37 1.17 12.77 24.78
N LEU A 38 0.09 12.06 24.39
CA LEU A 38 -0.15 11.68 23.01
C LEU A 38 -0.34 12.90 22.08
N GLU A 39 -0.93 13.99 22.59
CA GLU A 39 -1.16 15.24 21.84
C GLU A 39 0.14 16.05 21.64
N ARG A 40 1.08 15.98 22.58
CA ARG A 40 2.43 16.56 22.42
C ARG A 40 3.33 15.67 21.57
N ALA A 41 3.25 14.35 21.76
CA ALA A 41 3.92 13.38 20.92
C ALA A 41 3.36 13.35 19.49
N SER A 42 2.10 13.76 19.27
CA SER A 42 1.51 13.78 17.93
C SER A 42 2.07 14.82 16.99
N LEU A 43 2.42 15.99 17.54
CA LEU A 43 3.22 16.98 16.83
C LEU A 43 4.65 16.47 16.52
N PHE A 44 5.15 15.54 17.34
CA PHE A 44 6.44 14.89 17.15
C PHE A 44 6.37 13.54 16.43
N PHE A 45 5.19 13.04 16.00
CA PHE A 45 5.10 11.82 15.19
C PHE A 45 5.72 12.01 13.80
N ASP A 46 6.02 13.24 13.40
CA ASP A 46 6.88 13.52 12.25
C ASP A 46 8.36 13.10 12.51
N ILE A 47 8.83 13.14 13.76
CA ILE A 47 10.18 12.71 14.19
C ILE A 47 10.31 11.18 14.30
N SER A 48 9.23 10.42 14.08
CA SER A 48 9.36 8.98 13.80
C SER A 48 10.15 8.70 12.52
N GLU A 49 10.68 9.71 11.80
CA GLU A 49 11.62 9.59 10.68
C GLU A 49 12.69 8.50 10.82
N ILE A 50 13.29 8.29 12.01
CA ILE A 50 14.30 7.22 12.21
C ILE A 50 13.67 5.83 12.10
N HIS A 51 12.51 5.63 12.73
CA HIS A 51 11.71 4.41 12.57
C HIS A 51 11.19 4.30 11.14
N ARG A 52 10.74 5.40 10.53
CA ARG A 52 10.21 5.45 9.17
C ARG A 52 11.23 5.01 8.13
N VAL A 53 12.50 5.41 8.22
CA VAL A 53 13.52 5.02 7.25
C VAL A 53 13.91 3.53 7.42
N ARG A 54 14.13 3.07 8.66
CA ARG A 54 14.45 1.65 8.91
C ARG A 54 13.26 0.74 8.58
N TYR A 55 12.07 1.11 9.03
CA TYR A 55 10.81 0.44 8.70
C TYR A 55 10.55 0.44 7.20
N ALA A 56 10.71 1.58 6.51
CA ALA A 56 10.50 1.64 5.05
C ALA A 56 11.51 0.78 4.28
N ARG A 57 12.77 0.72 4.73
CA ARG A 57 13.78 -0.17 4.13
C ARG A 57 13.43 -1.64 4.37
N LEU A 58 13.08 -2.01 5.60
CA LEU A 58 12.68 -3.38 5.93
C LEU A 58 11.40 -3.78 5.18
N LYS A 59 10.39 -2.91 5.18
CA LYS A 59 9.15 -3.07 4.41
C LYS A 59 9.45 -3.25 2.93
N ARG A 60 10.37 -2.47 2.35
CA ARG A 60 10.77 -2.61 0.95
C ARG A 60 11.44 -3.95 0.67
N LEU A 61 12.28 -4.45 1.57
CA LEU A 61 12.88 -5.78 1.45
C LEU A 61 11.82 -6.89 1.52
N VAL A 62 10.89 -6.78 2.47
CA VAL A 62 9.77 -7.72 2.60
C VAL A 62 8.90 -7.67 1.34
N ASP A 63 8.56 -6.48 0.83
CA ASP A 63 7.77 -6.31 -0.39
C ASP A 63 8.46 -6.94 -1.60
N LEU A 64 9.77 -6.75 -1.73
CA LEU A 64 10.54 -7.36 -2.82
C LEU A 64 10.58 -8.88 -2.69
N ALA A 65 10.79 -9.40 -1.48
CA ALA A 65 10.81 -10.85 -1.23
C ALA A 65 9.45 -11.48 -1.54
N VAL A 66 8.36 -10.88 -1.06
CA VAL A 66 6.99 -11.34 -1.32
C VAL A 66 6.67 -11.21 -2.81
N ALA A 67 7.08 -10.13 -3.48
CA ALA A 67 6.87 -9.97 -4.91
C ALA A 67 7.60 -11.05 -5.73
N ILE A 68 8.84 -11.39 -5.38
CA ILE A 68 9.60 -12.46 -6.04
C ILE A 68 8.89 -13.81 -5.86
N ILE A 69 8.42 -14.11 -4.65
CA ILE A 69 7.64 -15.32 -4.39
C ILE A 69 6.34 -15.31 -5.21
N GLY A 70 5.67 -14.15 -5.31
CA GLY A 70 4.47 -13.93 -6.12
C GLY A 70 4.67 -14.11 -7.62
N LEU A 71 5.90 -13.95 -8.14
CA LEU A 71 6.19 -14.25 -9.55
C LEU A 71 5.98 -15.72 -9.90
N ILE A 72 6.07 -16.63 -8.92
CA ILE A 72 5.88 -18.08 -9.14
C ILE A 72 4.43 -18.41 -9.52
N PRO A 73 3.41 -18.09 -8.70
CA PRO A 73 2.02 -18.31 -9.09
C PRO A 73 1.62 -17.47 -10.31
N LEU A 74 2.18 -16.26 -10.48
CA LEU A 74 1.97 -15.46 -11.69
C LEU A 74 2.44 -16.25 -12.92
N ALA A 75 3.68 -16.72 -12.96
CA ALA A 75 4.23 -17.49 -14.08
C ALA A 75 3.45 -18.78 -14.37
N LEU A 76 2.96 -19.46 -13.33
CA LEU A 76 2.14 -20.65 -13.47
C LEU A 76 0.74 -20.34 -14.03
N SER A 77 0.15 -19.20 -13.63
CA SER A 77 -1.18 -18.79 -14.07
C SER A 77 -1.20 -18.31 -15.53
N VAL A 78 -0.17 -17.57 -15.97
CA VAL A 78 -0.09 -16.97 -17.32
C VAL A 78 -0.51 -17.94 -18.45
N PRO A 79 0.02 -19.16 -18.60
CA PRO A 79 -0.35 -20.05 -19.71
C PRO A 79 -1.83 -20.45 -19.68
N VAL A 80 -2.40 -20.69 -18.49
CA VAL A 80 -3.82 -21.01 -18.30
C VAL A 80 -4.68 -19.82 -18.69
N VAL A 81 -4.29 -18.62 -18.26
CA VAL A 81 -5.02 -17.37 -18.56
C VAL A 81 -4.93 -17.02 -20.03
N VAL A 82 -3.77 -17.19 -20.66
CA VAL A 82 -3.59 -16.98 -22.11
C VAL A 82 -4.49 -17.92 -22.90
N LEU A 83 -4.52 -19.21 -22.58
CA LEU A 83 -5.35 -20.18 -23.27
C LEU A 83 -6.85 -19.83 -23.14
N GLY A 84 -7.31 -19.52 -21.93
CA GLY A 84 -8.69 -19.09 -21.69
C GLY A 84 -9.04 -17.79 -22.43
N ASN A 85 -8.13 -16.83 -22.46
CA ASN A 85 -8.32 -15.54 -23.14
C ASN A 85 -8.40 -15.70 -24.68
N VAL A 86 -7.55 -16.52 -25.28
CA VAL A 86 -7.57 -16.81 -26.73
C VAL A 86 -8.90 -17.43 -27.15
N VAL A 87 -9.43 -18.35 -26.34
CA VAL A 87 -10.70 -19.03 -26.63
C VAL A 87 -11.92 -18.13 -26.39
N ALA A 88 -11.95 -17.39 -25.26
CA ALA A 88 -13.17 -16.73 -24.80
C ALA A 88 -13.27 -15.22 -25.14
N ASN A 89 -12.15 -14.52 -25.23
CA ASN A 89 -12.12 -13.05 -25.25
C ASN A 89 -11.45 -12.46 -26.51
N ARG A 90 -10.60 -13.22 -27.23
CA ARG A 90 -9.93 -12.84 -28.48
C ARG A 90 -9.45 -11.38 -28.49
N GLY A 91 -8.62 -11.01 -27.51
CA GLY A 91 -8.11 -9.64 -27.34
C GLY A 91 -6.90 -9.57 -26.40
N PRO A 92 -6.40 -8.35 -26.09
CA PRO A 92 -5.24 -8.15 -25.22
C PRO A 92 -5.42 -8.81 -23.84
N LEU A 93 -4.40 -9.53 -23.37
CA LEU A 93 -4.44 -10.26 -22.10
C LEU A 93 -4.46 -9.33 -20.88
N LEU A 94 -3.71 -8.23 -20.94
CA LEU A 94 -3.51 -7.32 -19.82
C LEU A 94 -4.33 -6.03 -19.99
N PHE A 95 -4.79 -5.51 -18.85
CA PHE A 95 -5.45 -4.24 -18.69
C PHE A 95 -4.59 -3.34 -17.78
N ARG A 96 -4.52 -2.04 -18.10
CA ARG A 96 -3.78 -1.02 -17.34
C ARG A 96 -4.76 -0.08 -16.67
N GLN A 97 -4.60 0.13 -15.36
CA GLN A 97 -5.39 1.09 -14.59
C GLN A 97 -4.49 2.08 -13.85
N GLU A 98 -4.70 3.38 -14.06
CA GLU A 98 -4.00 4.42 -13.32
C GLU A 98 -4.53 4.54 -11.88
N ARG A 99 -3.63 4.63 -10.91
CA ARG A 99 -3.93 4.82 -9.49
C ARG A 99 -2.96 5.83 -8.88
N VAL A 100 -3.42 6.54 -7.84
CA VAL A 100 -2.57 7.44 -7.07
C VAL A 100 -1.76 6.63 -6.05
N GLY A 101 -0.44 6.78 -6.09
CA GLY A 101 0.53 6.06 -5.28
C GLY A 101 1.20 6.92 -4.21
N ARG A 102 2.43 6.54 -3.83
CA ARG A 102 3.20 7.19 -2.77
C ARG A 102 3.50 8.64 -3.14
N GLY A 103 3.22 9.56 -2.21
CA GLY A 103 3.49 10.99 -2.43
C GLY A 103 2.56 11.67 -3.44
N GLY A 104 1.44 11.03 -3.80
CA GLY A 104 0.51 11.57 -4.79
C GLY A 104 0.92 11.29 -6.24
N GLU A 105 2.02 10.58 -6.47
CA GLU A 105 2.47 10.20 -7.82
C GLU A 105 1.56 9.11 -8.40
N ALA A 106 1.07 9.32 -9.63
CA ALA A 106 0.28 8.32 -10.34
C ALA A 106 1.15 7.14 -10.79
N PHE A 107 0.61 5.93 -10.72
CA PHE A 107 1.22 4.71 -11.24
C PHE A 107 0.19 3.82 -11.93
N GLU A 108 0.64 3.02 -12.89
CA GLU A 108 -0.21 2.08 -13.60
C GLU A 108 -0.17 0.69 -12.95
N ILE A 109 -1.34 0.15 -12.62
CA ILE A 109 -1.52 -1.23 -12.20
C ILE A 109 -1.83 -2.08 -13.43
N LEU A 110 -1.11 -3.19 -13.57
CA LEU A 110 -1.39 -4.24 -14.56
C LEU A 110 -2.28 -5.31 -13.94
N LYS A 111 -3.34 -5.70 -14.65
CA LYS A 111 -4.27 -6.78 -14.26
C LYS A 111 -4.63 -7.63 -15.47
N TYR A 112 -5.10 -8.86 -15.27
CA TYR A 112 -5.68 -9.62 -16.37
C TYR A 112 -7.01 -9.02 -16.81
N ARG A 113 -7.26 -9.02 -18.12
CA ARG A 113 -8.48 -8.50 -18.72
C ARG A 113 -9.66 -9.45 -18.45
N THR A 114 -10.64 -8.98 -17.69
CA THR A 114 -11.87 -9.75 -17.38
C THR A 114 -13.10 -9.31 -18.20
N MET A 115 -13.03 -8.13 -18.84
CA MET A 115 -14.13 -7.53 -19.59
C MET A 115 -13.87 -7.54 -21.10
N ARG A 116 -14.94 -7.63 -21.90
CA ARG A 116 -14.91 -7.44 -23.35
C ARG A 116 -14.69 -5.97 -23.67
N GLN A 117 -13.93 -5.72 -24.73
CA GLN A 117 -13.82 -4.39 -25.30
C GLN A 117 -15.03 -4.19 -26.21
N GLU A 118 -15.86 -3.20 -25.90
CA GLU A 118 -16.95 -2.83 -26.79
C GLU A 118 -16.36 -2.38 -28.13
N ARG A 119 -16.92 -2.90 -29.22
CA ARG A 119 -16.45 -2.65 -30.59
C ARG A 119 -17.21 -1.44 -31.12
N GLY A 120 -16.62 -0.27 -30.99
CA GLY A 120 -17.12 1.01 -31.48
C GLY A 120 -16.11 2.11 -31.15
N ASP A 121 -16.14 3.22 -31.87
CA ASP A 121 -15.20 4.35 -31.71
C ASP A 121 -15.22 5.00 -30.30
N ASP A 122 -16.10 4.51 -29.43
CA ASP A 122 -16.11 4.71 -27.98
C ASP A 122 -15.14 3.73 -27.29
N ALA A 123 -13.89 3.66 -27.78
CA ALA A 123 -12.82 3.07 -27.00
C ALA A 123 -12.83 3.80 -25.66
N VAL A 124 -13.36 3.13 -24.62
CA VAL A 124 -13.48 3.61 -23.25
C VAL A 124 -12.22 4.38 -22.93
N ARG A 125 -12.29 5.70 -23.10
CA ARG A 125 -11.20 6.58 -22.74
C ARG A 125 -11.08 6.35 -21.24
N PRO A 126 -9.87 6.11 -20.71
CA PRO A 126 -9.70 6.21 -19.28
C PRO A 126 -10.27 7.56 -18.88
N SER A 127 -11.37 7.54 -18.12
CA SER A 127 -12.05 8.75 -17.70
C SER A 127 -10.99 9.60 -16.97
N PRO A 128 -10.80 10.88 -17.32
CA PRO A 128 -9.81 11.72 -16.67
C PRO A 128 -10.25 11.90 -15.21
N GLY A 129 -9.74 11.03 -14.33
CA GLY A 129 -10.25 10.86 -12.97
C GLY A 129 -10.09 9.47 -12.36
N GLY A 130 -9.56 8.45 -13.07
CA GLY A 130 -9.11 7.18 -12.49
C GLY A 130 -10.21 6.23 -11.98
N ALA A 131 -11.45 6.69 -11.89
CA ALA A 131 -12.62 5.86 -11.65
C ALA A 131 -13.11 5.29 -12.99
N GLY A 132 -12.65 4.09 -13.33
CA GLY A 132 -13.41 3.25 -14.27
C GLY A 132 -14.84 3.14 -13.73
N GLU A 133 -15.84 3.23 -14.61
CA GLU A 133 -17.26 3.06 -14.25
C GLU A 133 -17.42 1.89 -13.27
N TRP A 134 -18.11 2.16 -12.16
CA TRP A 134 -18.34 1.16 -11.13
C TRP A 134 -18.95 -0.08 -11.77
N THR A 135 -18.26 -1.22 -11.64
CA THR A 135 -18.73 -2.48 -12.20
C THR A 135 -20.06 -2.85 -11.54
N ALA A 136 -21.12 -2.98 -12.33
CA ALA A 136 -22.39 -3.48 -11.84
C ALA A 136 -22.27 -4.97 -11.44
N VAL A 137 -23.09 -5.41 -10.49
CA VAL A 137 -23.06 -6.78 -9.92
C VAL A 137 -23.23 -7.87 -11.00
N ASP A 138 -23.86 -7.55 -12.14
CA ASP A 138 -23.99 -8.41 -13.33
C ASP A 138 -23.66 -7.65 -14.62
N ASP A 139 -22.47 -7.05 -14.68
CA ASP A 139 -22.05 -6.31 -15.88
C ASP A 139 -21.90 -7.27 -17.09
N PRO A 140 -22.69 -7.07 -18.18
CA PRO A 140 -22.68 -7.94 -19.35
C PRO A 140 -21.34 -7.91 -20.12
N ARG A 141 -20.48 -6.93 -19.83
CA ARG A 141 -19.13 -6.84 -20.40
C ARG A 141 -18.21 -7.91 -19.82
N VAL A 142 -18.52 -8.52 -18.67
CA VAL A 142 -17.67 -9.55 -18.05
C VAL A 142 -17.81 -10.88 -18.78
N THR A 143 -16.70 -11.43 -19.28
CA THR A 143 -16.74 -12.73 -19.96
C THR A 143 -16.95 -13.88 -18.97
N PRO A 144 -17.48 -15.04 -19.41
CA PRO A 144 -17.54 -16.23 -18.55
C PRO A 144 -16.18 -16.61 -17.96
N PHE A 145 -15.10 -16.46 -18.74
CA PHE A 145 -13.72 -16.64 -18.27
C PHE A 145 -13.30 -15.52 -17.30
N GLY A 146 -13.65 -14.27 -17.59
CA GLY A 146 -13.44 -13.14 -16.68
C GLY A 146 -14.15 -13.29 -15.34
N ARG A 147 -15.34 -13.90 -15.29
CA ARG A 147 -16.03 -14.24 -14.03
C ARG A 147 -15.22 -15.24 -13.21
N PHE A 148 -14.65 -16.26 -13.86
CA PHE A 148 -13.75 -17.21 -13.18
C PHE A 148 -12.50 -16.52 -12.64
N LEU A 149 -11.86 -15.64 -13.41
CA LEU A 149 -10.67 -14.89 -12.96
C LEU A 149 -10.98 -14.02 -11.74
N ARG A 150 -12.11 -13.30 -11.74
CA ARG A 150 -12.54 -12.49 -10.59
C ARG A 150 -12.89 -13.33 -9.37
N ALA A 151 -13.59 -14.45 -9.56
CA ALA A 151 -13.95 -15.35 -8.46
C ALA A 151 -12.72 -16.02 -7.82
N SER A 152 -11.65 -16.21 -8.59
CA SER A 152 -10.38 -16.78 -8.13
C SER A 152 -9.35 -15.73 -7.69
N HIS A 153 -9.67 -14.43 -7.79
CA HIS A 153 -8.74 -13.31 -7.60
C HIS A 153 -7.47 -13.38 -8.47
N LEU A 154 -7.47 -14.22 -9.51
CA LEU A 154 -6.34 -14.35 -10.41
C LEU A 154 -6.12 -13.08 -11.22
N ASP A 155 -7.15 -12.26 -11.41
CA ASP A 155 -7.05 -10.97 -12.12
C ASP A 155 -6.18 -9.93 -11.40
N GLU A 156 -5.88 -10.14 -10.11
CA GLU A 156 -5.07 -9.24 -9.28
C GLU A 156 -3.64 -9.73 -9.00
N LEU A 157 -3.23 -10.87 -9.59
CA LEU A 157 -1.83 -11.33 -9.61
C LEU A 157 -0.94 -10.40 -10.44
#